data_AF-A0A2I1HDJ7-F1
#
_entry.id   AF-A0A2I1HDJ7-F1
#
_cell.length_a   1.000
_cell.length_b   1.000
_cell.length_c   1.000
_cell.angle_alpha   90.00
_cell.angle_beta   90.00
_cell.angle_gamma   90.00
#
_symmetry.space_group_name_H-M   'P 1'
#
loop_
_entity.id
_entity.type
_entity.pdbx_description
1 polymer ?
#
loop_
_entity_poly.entity_id
_entity_poly.type
_entity_poly.pdbx_seq_one_letter_code
_entity_poly.pdbx_strand_id
1 'polypeptide(L)'
;MLPTLTTLQQRKPYLYPPDWLCPQCNTALEDINHLWTCPYILPELNPCLTHRKEVVKFCDDCITAFSSSKILPDSFCADFSALDCWNYITPSDSCLWLTRGLLPRHLTDFLKAYFPLSVIYKVISPLLNDFQLELYVED
;
A
#
# COMPACT_ATOMS: atom_id res chain seq x y z
N MET A 1 3.86 -10.84 11.04
CA MET A 1 3.20 -9.59 11.49
C MET A 1 4.32 -8.62 11.86
N LEU A 2 4.37 -7.43 11.25
CA LEU A 2 5.39 -6.42 11.59
C LEU A 2 5.32 -6.09 13.09
N PRO A 3 6.45 -6.05 13.82
CA PRO A 3 6.45 -5.77 15.24
C PRO A 3 6.29 -4.26 15.50
N THR A 4 5.06 -3.77 15.46
CA THR A 4 4.75 -2.40 15.89
C THR A 4 5.02 -2.25 17.39
N LEU A 5 5.32 -1.04 17.87
CA LEU A 5 5.52 -0.79 19.30
C LEU A 5 4.32 -1.26 20.14
N THR A 6 3.09 -1.02 19.68
CA THR A 6 1.88 -1.49 20.38
C THR A 6 1.81 -3.02 20.48
N THR A 7 2.23 -3.75 19.44
CA THR A 7 2.38 -5.21 19.51
C THR A 7 3.47 -5.64 20.50
N LEU A 8 4.57 -4.90 20.58
CA LEU A 8 5.68 -5.19 21.50
C LEU A 8 5.31 -4.89 22.96
N GLN A 9 4.60 -3.80 23.23
CA GLN A 9 4.04 -3.46 24.54
C GLN A 9 3.11 -4.56 25.06
N GLN A 10 2.27 -5.14 24.20
CA GLN A 10 1.40 -6.26 24.59
C GLN A 10 2.17 -7.55 24.90
N ARG A 11 3.22 -7.86 24.13
CA ARG A 11 3.96 -9.12 24.26
C ARG A 11 5.02 -9.09 25.35
N LYS A 12 5.65 -7.94 25.57
CA LYS A 12 6.76 -7.75 26.52
C LYS A 12 6.65 -6.41 27.26
N PRO A 13 5.60 -6.20 28.07
CA PRO A 13 5.34 -4.93 28.76
C PRO A 13 6.44 -4.52 29.75
N TYR A 14 7.26 -5.48 30.21
CA TYR A 14 8.41 -5.21 31.07
C TYR A 14 9.62 -4.61 30.33
N LEU A 15 9.68 -4.72 29.00
CA LEU A 15 10.70 -4.09 28.16
C LEU A 15 10.17 -2.84 27.43
N TYR A 16 8.86 -2.80 27.18
CA TYR A 16 8.21 -1.75 26.41
C TYR A 16 7.09 -1.13 27.26
N PRO A 17 7.37 -0.02 27.96
CA PRO A 17 6.38 0.71 28.75
C PRO A 17 5.18 1.15 27.91
N PRO A 18 3.94 1.11 28.46
CA PRO A 18 2.72 1.42 27.72
C PRO A 18 2.57 2.92 27.38
N ASP A 19 3.32 3.78 28.05
CA ASP A 19 3.41 5.21 27.81
C ASP A 19 4.40 5.58 26.70
N TRP A 20 5.21 4.62 26.21
CA TRP A 20 6.06 4.86 25.05
C TRP A 20 5.22 5.12 23.81
N LEU A 21 5.47 6.28 23.22
CA LEU A 21 4.93 6.71 21.95
C LEU A 21 5.85 6.26 20.81
N CYS A 22 5.43 6.50 19.57
CA CYS A 22 6.26 6.25 18.40
C CYS A 22 7.65 6.87 18.59
N PRO A 23 8.74 6.10 18.46
CA PRO A 23 10.09 6.61 18.66
C PRO A 23 10.47 7.72 17.67
N GLN A 24 9.76 7.82 16.54
CA GLN A 24 10.04 8.79 15.48
C GLN A 24 9.40 10.16 15.77
N CYS A 25 8.11 10.20 16.10
CA CYS A 25 7.40 11.47 16.32
C CYS A 25 7.20 11.82 17.79
N ASN A 26 7.19 10.82 18.68
CA ASN A 26 6.84 10.96 20.08
C ASN A 26 5.49 11.68 20.33
N THR A 27 4.54 11.59 19.39
CA THR A 27 3.22 12.26 19.49
C THR A 27 2.03 11.32 19.53
N ALA A 28 2.18 10.08 19.08
CA ALA A 28 1.10 9.09 19.04
C ALA A 28 1.61 7.68 19.31
N LEU A 29 0.71 6.75 19.63
CA LEU A 29 1.03 5.33 19.74
C LEU A 29 1.43 4.78 18.37
N GLU A 30 2.51 4.01 18.31
CA GLU A 30 2.91 3.34 17.08
C GLU A 30 2.18 2.00 16.93
N ASP A 31 1.01 2.08 16.29
CA ASP A 31 0.34 0.93 15.69
C ASP A 31 0.74 0.78 14.22
N ILE A 32 0.14 -0.20 13.53
CA ILE A 32 0.49 -0.47 12.13
C ILE A 32 0.16 0.73 11.24
N ASN A 33 -0.89 1.49 11.52
CA ASN A 33 -1.29 2.63 10.70
C ASN A 33 -0.35 3.80 10.94
N HIS A 34 0.01 4.06 12.20
CA HIS A 34 0.96 5.10 12.57
C HIS A 34 2.35 4.83 12.00
N LEU A 35 2.81 3.57 11.99
CA LEU A 35 4.08 3.17 11.38
C LEU A 35 4.19 3.62 9.91
N TRP A 36 3.08 3.62 9.16
CA TRP A 36 3.03 4.04 7.75
C TRP A 36 2.64 5.50 7.52
N THR A 37 2.17 6.21 8.54
CA THR A 37 1.66 7.60 8.42
C THR A 37 2.47 8.61 9.24
N CYS A 38 3.44 8.16 10.04
CA CYS A 38 4.18 9.01 10.95
C CYS A 38 4.93 10.13 10.18
N PRO A 39 4.62 11.41 10.45
CA PRO A 39 5.14 12.53 9.65
C PRO A 39 6.62 12.87 9.96
N TYR A 40 7.19 12.29 11.02
CA TYR A 40 8.56 12.52 11.46
C TYR A 40 9.52 11.40 11.05
N ILE A 41 9.06 10.42 10.27
CA ILE A 41 9.98 9.47 9.65
C ILE A 41 10.85 10.25 8.66
N LEU A 42 12.15 10.36 8.96
CA LEU A 42 13.14 11.05 8.13
C LEU A 42 13.01 10.58 6.68
N PRO A 43 12.86 11.47 5.68
CA PRO A 43 12.63 11.11 4.28
C PRO A 43 13.61 10.05 3.75
N GLU A 44 14.87 10.12 4.16
CA GLU A 44 15.96 9.22 3.76
C GLU A 44 15.91 7.84 4.45
N LEU A 45 15.19 7.73 5.57
CA LEU A 45 14.94 6.49 6.31
C LEU A 45 13.47 6.09 6.23
N ASN A 46 12.73 6.61 5.24
CA ASN A 46 11.29 6.49 5.18
C ASN A 46 10.83 5.37 4.22
N PRO A 47 10.43 4.20 4.74
CA PRO A 47 9.63 3.23 4.00
C PRO A 47 8.45 3.88 3.25
N CYS A 48 7.92 5.03 3.70
CA CYS A 48 6.85 5.75 3.03
C CYS A 48 7.25 6.40 1.69
N LEU A 49 8.53 6.75 1.44
CA LEU A 49 8.92 7.28 0.13
C LEU A 49 9.00 6.16 -0.91
N THR A 50 9.63 5.04 -0.58
CA THR A 50 9.62 3.84 -1.43
C THR A 50 8.20 3.35 -1.62
N HIS A 51 7.42 3.22 -0.55
CA HIS A 51 6.01 2.86 -0.64
C HIS A 51 5.20 3.80 -1.54
N ARG A 52 5.33 5.11 -1.38
CA ARG A 52 4.65 6.09 -2.23
C ARG A 52 5.06 5.94 -3.70
N LYS A 53 6.36 5.84 -3.97
CA LYS A 53 6.90 5.68 -5.32
C LYS A 53 6.38 4.40 -5.97
N GLU A 54 6.44 3.29 -5.26
CA GLU A 54 6.02 1.99 -5.77
C GLU A 54 4.50 1.89 -5.90
N VAL A 55 3.69 2.54 -5.04
CA VAL A 55 2.22 2.60 -5.20
C VAL A 55 1.84 3.39 -6.46
N VAL A 56 2.51 4.54 -6.69
CA VAL A 56 2.30 5.34 -7.90
C VAL A 56 2.68 4.54 -9.15
N LYS A 57 3.88 3.95 -9.16
CA LYS A 57 4.36 3.10 -10.26
C LYS A 57 3.40 1.95 -10.53
N PHE A 58 2.97 1.23 -9.50
CA PHE A 58 2.03 0.12 -9.64
C PHE A 58 0.67 0.55 -10.21
N CYS A 59 0.15 1.70 -9.78
CA CYS A 59 -1.07 2.29 -10.36
C CYS A 59 -0.88 2.61 -11.85
N ASP A 60 0.22 3.29 -12.21
CA ASP A 60 0.53 3.70 -13.58
C ASP A 60 0.76 2.49 -14.52
N ASP A 61 1.46 1.47 -14.03
CA ASP A 61 1.70 0.22 -14.76
C ASP A 61 0.38 -0.53 -15.00
N CYS A 62 -0.52 -0.56 -14.01
CA CYS A 62 -1.86 -1.12 -14.19
C CYS A 62 -2.64 -0.37 -15.27
N ILE A 63 -2.68 0.97 -15.20
CA ILE A 63 -3.36 1.81 -16.20
C ILE A 63 -2.80 1.52 -17.60
N THR A 64 -1.48 1.47 -17.74
CA THR A 64 -0.81 1.20 -19.01
C THR A 64 -1.16 -0.18 -19.55
N ALA A 65 -1.10 -1.21 -18.72
CA ALA A 65 -1.38 -2.59 -19.13
C ALA A 65 -2.84 -2.81 -19.54
N PHE A 66 -3.79 -2.24 -18.78
CA PHE A 66 -5.22 -2.36 -19.11
C PHE A 66 -5.59 -1.54 -20.36
N SER A 67 -5.07 -0.32 -20.49
CA SER A 67 -5.32 0.54 -21.66
C SER A 67 -4.70 -0.04 -22.94
N SER A 68 -3.60 -0.77 -22.82
CA SER A 68 -3.00 -1.49 -23.96
C SER A 68 -3.81 -2.71 -24.41
N SER A 69 -4.68 -3.24 -23.54
CA SER A 69 -5.44 -4.47 -23.82
C SER A 69 -6.69 -4.22 -24.67
N LYS A 70 -7.31 -3.04 -24.55
CA LYS A 70 -8.45 -2.60 -25.37
C LYS A 70 -8.71 -1.11 -25.18
N ILE A 71 -9.56 -0.55 -26.03
CA ILE A 71 -10.09 0.81 -25.85
C ILE A 71 -10.98 0.85 -24.59
N LEU A 72 -10.69 1.80 -23.72
CA LEU A 72 -11.42 2.07 -22.47
C LEU A 72 -12.08 3.46 -22.55
N PRO A 73 -13.09 3.74 -21.73
CA PRO A 73 -13.66 5.09 -21.63
C PRO A 73 -12.62 6.11 -21.19
N ASP A 74 -12.76 7.35 -21.64
CA ASP A 74 -11.85 8.45 -21.28
C ASP A 74 -11.76 8.68 -19.75
N SER A 75 -12.81 8.33 -19.00
CA SER A 75 -12.84 8.45 -17.54
C SER A 75 -12.05 7.36 -16.81
N PHE A 76 -11.70 6.25 -17.49
CA PHE A 76 -11.14 5.06 -16.84
C PHE A 76 -9.92 5.38 -15.98
N CYS A 77 -8.96 6.15 -16.50
CA CYS A 77 -7.74 6.48 -15.77
C CYS A 77 -8.05 7.30 -14.51
N ALA A 78 -8.91 8.32 -14.63
CA ALA A 78 -9.29 9.17 -13.51
C ALA A 78 -10.06 8.38 -12.44
N ASP A 79 -11.03 7.56 -12.86
CA ASP A 79 -11.84 6.74 -11.96
C ASP A 79 -11.00 5.65 -11.27
N PHE A 80 -10.05 5.04 -12.00
CA PHE A 80 -9.13 4.05 -11.48
C PHE A 80 -8.19 4.66 -10.45
N SER A 81 -7.54 5.79 -10.75
CA SER A 81 -6.65 6.50 -9.82
C SER A 81 -7.37 7.06 -8.59
N ALA A 82 -8.70 7.27 -8.67
CA ALA A 82 -9.52 7.70 -7.54
C ALA A 82 -9.87 6.57 -6.56
N LEU A 83 -9.53 5.30 -6.85
CA LEU A 83 -9.78 4.19 -5.94
C LEU A 83 -8.97 4.36 -4.65
N ASP A 84 -9.62 4.09 -3.52
CA ASP A 84 -9.07 4.23 -2.18
C ASP A 84 -7.79 3.38 -1.93
N CYS A 85 -7.60 2.30 -2.68
CA CYS A 85 -6.40 1.48 -2.59
C CYS A 85 -5.10 2.19 -3.04
N TRP A 86 -5.21 3.33 -3.72
CA TRP A 86 -4.07 4.15 -4.13
C TRP A 86 -3.72 5.26 -3.15
N ASN A 87 -4.54 5.48 -2.11
CA ASN A 87 -4.30 6.55 -1.15
C ASN A 87 -3.11 6.21 -0.25
N TYR A 88 -1.90 6.59 -0.65
CA TYR A 88 -0.67 6.41 0.14
C TYR A 88 -0.37 7.57 1.10
N ILE A 89 -1.12 8.68 1.06
CA ILE A 89 -0.90 9.85 1.94
C ILE A 89 -1.42 9.52 3.34
N THR A 90 -2.60 8.91 3.39
CA THR A 90 -3.19 8.34 4.60
C THR A 90 -3.60 6.92 4.24
N PRO A 91 -2.65 5.96 4.17
CA PRO A 91 -2.88 4.59 3.76
C PRO A 91 -4.18 4.02 4.31
N SER A 92 -5.13 3.84 3.39
CA SER A 92 -6.33 3.08 3.68
C SER A 92 -5.98 1.61 3.95
N ASP A 93 -6.88 0.88 4.59
CA ASP A 93 -6.71 -0.57 4.76
C ASP A 93 -6.49 -1.27 3.41
N SER A 94 -7.17 -0.80 2.36
CA SER A 94 -7.02 -1.30 0.99
C SER A 94 -5.61 -1.07 0.45
N CYS A 95 -5.01 0.09 0.70
CA CYS A 95 -3.62 0.38 0.32
C CYS A 95 -2.65 -0.55 1.07
N LEU A 96 -2.86 -0.75 2.38
CA LEU A 96 -2.02 -1.63 3.19
C LEU A 96 -2.12 -3.10 2.77
N TRP A 97 -3.27 -3.54 2.27
CA TRP A 97 -3.45 -4.90 1.74
C TRP A 97 -2.56 -5.16 0.52
N LEU A 98 -2.35 -4.18 -0.36
CA LEU A 98 -1.48 -4.32 -1.53
C LEU A 98 -0.04 -4.66 -1.12
N THR A 99 0.49 -4.04 -0.07
CA THR A 99 1.84 -4.34 0.45
C THR A 99 1.99 -5.81 0.87
N ARG A 100 0.88 -6.47 1.21
CA ARG A 100 0.82 -7.89 1.60
C ARG A 100 0.47 -8.82 0.44
N GLY A 101 0.38 -8.32 -0.79
CA GLY A 101 0.00 -9.10 -1.97
C GLY A 101 -1.48 -9.45 -1.99
N LEU A 102 -2.31 -8.76 -1.21
CA LEU A 102 -3.74 -8.97 -1.14
C LEU A 102 -4.45 -7.96 -2.05
N LEU A 103 -5.33 -8.43 -2.93
CA LEU A 103 -6.09 -7.57 -3.83
C LEU A 103 -7.35 -7.02 -3.15
N PRO A 104 -7.52 -5.69 -3.05
CA PRO A 104 -8.74 -5.10 -2.54
C PRO A 104 -9.96 -5.46 -3.38
N ARG A 105 -11.08 -5.69 -2.69
CA ARG A 105 -12.36 -5.99 -3.33
C ARG A 105 -12.79 -4.88 -4.29
N HIS A 106 -12.70 -3.62 -3.85
CA HIS A 106 -13.12 -2.47 -4.66
C HIS A 106 -12.33 -2.33 -5.96
N LEU A 107 -11.02 -2.61 -5.93
CA LEU A 107 -10.18 -2.65 -7.13
C LEU A 107 -10.66 -3.74 -8.11
N THR A 108 -10.90 -4.94 -7.59
CA THR A 108 -11.35 -6.07 -8.42
C THR A 108 -12.75 -5.83 -8.99
N ASP A 109 -13.67 -5.28 -8.19
CA ASP A 109 -15.03 -5.00 -8.61
C ASP A 109 -15.11 -3.87 -9.64
N PHE A 110 -14.27 -2.82 -9.52
CA PHE A 110 -14.10 -1.81 -10.56
C PHE A 110 -13.64 -2.42 -11.88
N LEU A 111 -12.60 -3.27 -11.86
CA LEU A 111 -12.04 -3.85 -13.07
C LEU A 111 -12.96 -4.88 -13.74
N LYS A 112 -13.82 -5.57 -12.98
CA LYS A 112 -14.82 -6.50 -13.52
C LYS A 112 -15.85 -5.83 -14.43
N ALA A 113 -16.06 -4.51 -14.32
CA ALA A 113 -16.90 -3.78 -15.26
C ALA A 113 -16.30 -3.74 -16.68
N TYR A 114 -14.99 -3.96 -16.81
CA TYR A 114 -14.25 -3.85 -18.05
C TYR A 114 -13.63 -5.17 -18.51
N PHE A 115 -13.20 -6.04 -17.61
CA PHE A 115 -12.40 -7.22 -17.94
C PHE A 115 -12.91 -8.48 -17.26
N PRO A 116 -12.79 -9.66 -17.92
CA PRO A 116 -13.01 -10.92 -17.24
C PRO A 116 -11.94 -11.14 -16.17
N LEU A 117 -12.30 -11.86 -15.11
CA LEU A 117 -11.46 -12.09 -13.95
C LEU A 117 -10.09 -12.72 -14.31
N SER A 118 -10.05 -13.59 -15.32
CA SER A 118 -8.82 -14.20 -15.82
C SER A 118 -7.83 -13.18 -16.39
N VAL A 119 -8.31 -12.14 -17.07
CA VAL A 119 -7.46 -11.06 -17.59
C VAL A 119 -6.98 -10.16 -16.45
N ILE A 120 -7.86 -9.85 -15.49
CA ILE A 120 -7.50 -9.04 -14.31
C ILE A 120 -6.32 -9.68 -13.57
N TYR A 121 -6.42 -10.97 -13.23
CA TYR A 121 -5.33 -11.67 -12.53
C TYR A 121 -4.08 -11.82 -13.38
N LYS A 122 -4.22 -12.05 -14.70
CA LYS A 122 -3.07 -12.16 -15.60
C LYS A 122 -2.26 -10.87 -15.67
N VAL A 123 -2.92 -9.71 -15.62
CA VAL A 123 -2.29 -8.39 -15.65
C VAL A 123 -1.75 -8.01 -14.26
N ILE A 124 -2.56 -8.13 -13.22
CA ILE A 124 -2.21 -7.61 -11.90
C ILE A 124 -1.16 -8.47 -11.17
N SER A 125 -1.23 -9.80 -11.28
CA SER A 125 -0.33 -10.68 -10.50
C SER A 125 1.16 -10.38 -10.69
N PRO A 126 1.70 -10.24 -11.93
CA PRO A 126 3.11 -9.90 -12.10
C PRO A 126 3.43 -8.50 -11.56
N LEU A 127 2.58 -7.50 -11.83
CA LEU A 127 2.79 -6.13 -11.36
C LEU A 127 2.76 -6.03 -9.82
N LEU A 128 1.89 -6.81 -9.18
CA LEU A 128 1.81 -6.89 -7.72
C LEU A 128 3.06 -7.57 -7.15
N ASN A 129 3.58 -8.62 -7.80
CA ASN A 129 4.83 -9.25 -7.38
C ASN A 129 6.00 -8.28 -7.51
N ASP A 130 6.10 -7.52 -8.61
CA ASP A 130 7.14 -6.51 -8.82
C ASP A 130 7.05 -5.42 -7.76
N PHE A 131 5.85 -4.90 -7.49
CA PHE A 131 5.58 -3.96 -6.41
C PHE A 131 6.06 -4.51 -5.05
N GLN A 132 5.76 -5.76 -4.73
CA GLN A 132 6.20 -6.38 -3.48
C GLN A 132 7.72 -6.56 -3.41
N LEU A 133 8.38 -6.95 -4.51
CA LEU A 133 9.83 -7.09 -4.55
C LEU A 133 10.51 -5.75 -4.26
N GLU A 134 10.08 -4.68 -4.93
CA GLU A 134 10.64 -3.33 -4.75
C GLU A 134 10.39 -2.76 -3.34
N LEU A 135 9.33 -3.21 -2.65
CA LEU A 135 9.09 -2.83 -1.25
C LEU A 135 10.01 -3.53 -0.24
N TYR A 136 10.54 -4.70 -0.57
CA TYR A 136 11.23 -5.57 0.39
C TYR A 136 12.69 -5.86 0.04
N VAL A 137 13.18 -5.46 -1.13
CA VAL A 137 14.60 -5.52 -1.47
C VAL A 137 15.31 -4.37 -0.76
N GLU A 138 16.23 -4.69 0.15
CA GLU A 138 17.15 -3.74 0.77
C GLU A 138 18.22 -3.32 -0.26
N ASP A 139 18.39 -2.02 -0.47
CA ASP A 139 19.57 -1.44 -1.16
C ASP A 139 20.84 -1.55 -0.29
#